data_AF-A0A1S3CS81-F1
#
_entry.id   AF-A0A1S3CS81-F1
#
_cell.length_a   1.000
_cell.length_b   1.000
_cell.length_c   1.000
_cell.angle_alpha   90.00
_cell.angle_beta   90.00
_cell.angle_gamma   90.00
#
_symmetry.space_group_name_H-M   'P 1'
#
loop_
_entity.id
_entity.type
_entity.pdbx_description
1 polymer ?
#
loop_
_entity_poly.entity_id
_entity_poly.type
_entity_poly.pdbx_seq_one_letter_code
_entity_poly.pdbx_strand_id
1 'polypeptide(L)'
;MGISNCKKSLILFQLILQLTIIHSAITPQSSTEFIKSSCSSTTYPRLCFSSLSVHANAIQTSPRLLATAALSVSLSSVKSTTTQILKLSHSHGLSSRDVSALNDCLEELSDSVDSLAASISE
;
A
#
# COMPACT_ATOMS: atom_id res chain seq x y z
N MET A 1 -57.49 0.10 19.73
CA MET A 1 -56.73 -0.38 18.54
C MET A 1 -55.37 0.28 18.32
N GLY A 2 -55.03 1.44 18.95
CA GLY A 2 -53.80 2.19 18.61
C GLY A 2 -52.49 1.68 19.22
N ILE A 3 -52.51 1.14 20.45
CA ILE A 3 -51.28 0.76 21.19
C ILE A 3 -50.61 -0.50 20.60
N SER A 4 -51.40 -1.44 20.06
CA SER A 4 -50.87 -2.66 19.43
C SER A 4 -50.12 -2.37 18.13
N ASN A 5 -50.60 -1.40 17.35
CA ASN A 5 -49.97 -0.99 16.10
C ASN A 5 -48.64 -0.24 16.34
N CYS A 6 -48.56 0.53 17.43
CA CYS A 6 -47.32 1.22 17.82
C CYS A 6 -46.21 0.23 18.23
N LYS A 7 -46.55 -0.83 18.98
CA LYS A 7 -45.59 -1.89 19.36
C LYS A 7 -45.08 -2.68 18.14
N LYS A 8 -45.96 -2.98 17.17
CA LYS A 8 -45.58 -3.66 15.92
C LYS A 8 -44.65 -2.80 15.06
N SER A 9 -44.92 -1.49 14.99
CA SER A 9 -44.06 -0.54 14.28
C SER A 9 -42.68 -0.41 14.92
N LEU A 10 -42.59 -0.40 16.27
CA LEU A 10 -41.32 -0.36 17.00
C LEU A 10 -40.49 -1.64 16.82
N ILE A 11 -41.12 -2.82 16.81
CA ILE A 11 -40.46 -4.10 16.54
C ILE A 11 -39.94 -4.15 15.10
N LEU A 12 -40.72 -3.66 14.14
CA LEU A 12 -40.30 -3.61 12.73
C LEU A 12 -39.07 -2.70 12.56
N PHE A 13 -39.07 -1.54 13.20
CA PHE A 13 -37.94 -0.59 13.17
C PHE A 13 -36.69 -1.18 13.82
N GLN A 14 -36.84 -1.89 14.95
CA GLN A 14 -35.73 -2.61 15.60
C GLN A 14 -35.18 -3.75 14.72
N LEU A 15 -36.03 -4.50 14.02
CA LEU A 15 -35.58 -5.52 13.07
C LEU A 15 -34.79 -4.89 11.91
N ILE A 16 -35.29 -3.79 11.34
CA ILE A 16 -34.64 -3.09 10.23
C ILE A 16 -33.25 -2.57 10.65
N LEU A 17 -33.12 -2.02 11.87
CA LEU A 17 -31.85 -1.53 12.41
C LEU A 17 -30.83 -2.65 12.63
N GLN A 18 -31.26 -3.85 13.02
CA GLN A 18 -30.37 -5.01 13.17
C GLN A 18 -29.91 -5.55 11.81
N LEU A 19 -30.78 -5.52 10.79
CA LEU A 19 -30.47 -5.98 9.42
C LEU A 19 -29.43 -5.10 8.70
N THR A 20 -29.40 -3.79 8.95
CA THR A 20 -28.41 -2.88 8.34
C THR A 20 -27.01 -3.03 8.94
N ILE A 21 -26.90 -3.34 10.24
CA ILE A 21 -25.61 -3.57 10.92
C ILE A 21 -24.92 -4.84 10.39
N ILE A 22 -25.70 -5.88 10.08
CA ILE A 22 -25.19 -7.15 9.57
C ILE A 22 -24.69 -7.03 8.12
N HIS A 23 -25.33 -6.21 7.28
CA HIS A 23 -24.94 -6.04 5.87
C HIS A 23 -23.54 -5.42 5.70
N SER A 24 -23.20 -4.43 6.54
CA SER A 24 -21.90 -3.75 6.52
C SER A 24 -20.73 -4.67 6.92
N ALA A 25 -21.01 -5.77 7.63
CA ALA A 25 -20.00 -6.71 8.10
C ALA A 25 -19.74 -7.88 7.13
N ILE A 26 -20.57 -8.07 6.10
CA ILE A 26 -20.59 -9.31 5.28
C ILE A 26 -20.11 -9.12 3.85
N THR A 27 -19.97 -7.90 3.32
CA THR A 27 -19.35 -7.74 1.99
C THR A 27 -17.85 -8.01 2.08
N PRO A 28 -17.33 -9.11 1.51
CA PRO A 28 -15.90 -9.34 1.50
C PRO A 28 -15.28 -8.23 0.67
N GLN A 29 -14.48 -7.38 1.32
CA GLN A 29 -13.76 -6.33 0.62
C GLN A 29 -12.81 -7.01 -0.36
N SER A 30 -12.91 -6.68 -1.65
CA SER A 30 -11.96 -7.23 -2.61
C SER A 30 -10.55 -6.79 -2.23
N SER A 31 -9.54 -7.61 -2.49
CA SER A 31 -8.14 -7.27 -2.21
C SER A 31 -7.74 -5.94 -2.88
N THR A 32 -8.33 -5.66 -4.04
CA THR A 32 -8.15 -4.39 -4.75
C THR A 32 -8.77 -3.20 -4.00
N GLU A 33 -9.98 -3.34 -3.45
CA GLU A 33 -10.60 -2.29 -2.63
C GLU A 33 -9.85 -2.10 -1.31
N PHE A 34 -9.35 -3.18 -0.70
CA PHE A 34 -8.51 -3.11 0.48
C PHE A 34 -7.25 -2.29 0.20
N ILE A 35 -6.51 -2.60 -0.87
CA ILE A 35 -5.33 -1.84 -1.31
C ILE A 35 -5.71 -0.37 -1.58
N LYS A 36 -6.82 -0.12 -2.28
CA LYS A 36 -7.27 1.24 -2.58
C LYS A 36 -7.54 2.04 -1.31
N SER A 37 -8.19 1.42 -0.32
CA SER A 37 -8.46 2.02 0.99
C SER A 37 -7.17 2.29 1.74
N SER A 38 -6.27 1.31 1.84
CA SER A 38 -4.97 1.46 2.51
C SER A 38 -4.09 2.54 1.86
N CYS A 39 -4.10 2.64 0.52
CA CYS A 39 -3.32 3.65 -0.20
C CYS A 39 -3.85 5.07 -0.02
N SER A 40 -5.11 5.25 0.40
CA SER A 40 -5.75 6.57 0.51
C SER A 40 -5.10 7.48 1.57
N SER A 41 -4.43 6.91 2.57
CA SER A 41 -3.71 7.64 3.61
C SER A 41 -2.25 7.92 3.26
N THR A 42 -1.75 7.42 2.12
CA THR A 42 -0.35 7.66 1.69
C THR A 42 -0.20 9.02 1.01
N THR A 43 1.02 9.56 1.00
CA THR A 43 1.34 10.82 0.30
C THR A 43 1.09 10.75 -1.20
N TYR A 44 1.21 9.56 -1.81
CA TYR A 44 1.00 9.33 -3.24
C TYR A 44 -0.02 8.21 -3.50
N PRO A 45 -1.33 8.44 -3.25
CA PRO A 45 -2.34 7.38 -3.30
C PRO A 45 -2.44 6.68 -4.66
N ARG A 46 -2.30 7.44 -5.75
CA ARG A 46 -2.35 6.92 -7.12
C ARG A 46 -1.18 5.98 -7.41
N LEU A 47 0.03 6.38 -7.02
CA LEU A 47 1.24 5.58 -7.20
C LEU A 47 1.18 4.32 -6.33
N CYS A 48 0.79 4.46 -5.05
CA CYS A 48 0.60 3.33 -4.15
C CYS A 48 -0.34 2.28 -4.76
N PHE A 49 -1.52 2.72 -5.24
CA PHE A 49 -2.49 1.80 -5.81
C PHE A 49 -1.97 1.12 -7.08
N SER A 50 -1.41 1.88 -8.03
CA SER A 50 -0.90 1.29 -9.29
C SER A 50 0.26 0.33 -9.07
N SER A 51 1.12 0.62 -8.09
CA SER A 51 2.26 -0.23 -7.75
C SER A 51 1.84 -1.52 -7.05
N LEU A 52 0.77 -1.50 -6.24
CA LEU A 52 0.35 -2.64 -5.43
C LEU A 52 -0.79 -3.47 -6.02
N SER A 53 -1.63 -2.91 -6.90
CA SER A 53 -2.81 -3.60 -7.42
C SER A 53 -2.48 -4.89 -8.17
N VAL A 54 -1.33 -4.94 -8.83
CA VAL A 54 -0.85 -6.16 -9.51
C VAL A 54 -0.51 -7.29 -8.53
N HIS A 55 -0.29 -6.97 -7.26
CA HIS A 55 -0.01 -7.91 -6.17
C HIS A 55 -1.26 -8.26 -5.34
N ALA A 56 -2.47 -7.85 -5.78
CA ALA A 56 -3.71 -7.99 -5.00
C ALA A 56 -3.97 -9.42 -4.51
N ASN A 57 -3.73 -10.44 -5.35
CA ASN A 57 -3.92 -11.84 -4.96
C ASN A 57 -2.98 -12.28 -3.82
N ALA A 58 -1.74 -11.75 -3.79
CA ALA A 58 -0.77 -12.07 -2.74
C ALA A 58 -1.05 -11.26 -1.46
N ILE A 59 -1.48 -9.99 -1.59
CA ILE A 59 -1.78 -9.09 -0.47
C ILE A 59 -3.06 -9.52 0.26
N GLN A 60 -4.05 -10.03 -0.48
CA GLN A 60 -5.40 -10.32 0.02
C GLN A 60 -5.97 -9.10 0.77
N THR A 61 -6.46 -9.27 1.99
CA THR A 61 -6.90 -8.19 2.88
C THR A 61 -6.02 -8.10 4.13
N SER A 62 -4.73 -8.46 4.01
CA SER A 62 -3.79 -8.50 5.13
C SER A 62 -2.90 -7.25 5.17
N PRO A 63 -2.94 -6.46 6.26
CA PRO A 63 -2.05 -5.31 6.42
C PRO A 63 -0.57 -5.69 6.42
N ARG A 64 -0.20 -6.83 7.00
CA ARG A 64 1.18 -7.31 7.00
C ARG A 64 1.64 -7.66 5.60
N LEU A 65 0.83 -8.39 4.83
CA LEU A 65 1.18 -8.74 3.45
C LEU A 65 1.23 -7.50 2.54
N LEU A 66 0.36 -6.51 2.78
CA LEU A 66 0.41 -5.21 2.09
C LEU A 66 1.73 -4.48 2.35
N ALA A 67 2.14 -4.40 3.62
CA ALA A 67 3.41 -3.77 4.01
C ALA A 67 4.61 -4.51 3.40
N THR A 68 4.66 -5.84 3.49
CA THR A 68 5.72 -6.65 2.90
C THR A 68 5.79 -6.50 1.37
N ALA A 69 4.63 -6.45 0.69
CA ALA A 69 4.59 -6.21 -0.75
C ALA A 69 5.09 -4.81 -1.11
N ALA A 70 4.70 -3.77 -0.36
CA ALA A 70 5.18 -2.41 -0.55
C ALA A 70 6.70 -2.26 -0.33
N LEU A 71 7.23 -2.91 0.70
CA LEU A 71 8.68 -2.98 0.94
C LEU A 71 9.40 -3.69 -0.21
N SER A 72 8.84 -4.80 -0.71
CA SER A 72 9.43 -5.58 -1.81
C SER A 72 9.46 -4.79 -3.12
N VAL A 73 8.36 -4.08 -3.45
CA VAL A 73 8.30 -3.16 -4.60
C VAL A 73 9.31 -2.04 -4.46
N SER A 74 9.41 -1.44 -3.27
CA SER A 74 10.37 -0.36 -2.98
C SER A 74 11.82 -0.85 -3.13
N LEU A 75 12.14 -2.02 -2.57
CA LEU A 75 13.45 -2.65 -2.69
C LEU A 75 13.83 -2.90 -4.16
N SER A 76 12.89 -3.41 -4.96
CA SER A 76 13.09 -3.61 -6.39
C SER A 76 13.37 -2.29 -7.12
N SER A 77 12.62 -1.24 -6.79
CA SER A 77 12.81 0.09 -7.34
C SER A 77 14.18 0.66 -6.99
N VAL A 78 14.58 0.61 -5.71
CA VAL A 78 15.89 1.12 -5.27
C VAL A 78 17.02 0.38 -5.97
N LYS A 79 17.00 -0.96 -6.04
CA LYS A 79 18.02 -1.75 -6.76
C LYS A 79 18.12 -1.38 -8.24
N SER A 80 16.98 -1.16 -8.91
CA SER A 80 16.94 -0.69 -10.29
C SER A 80 17.55 0.70 -10.43
N THR A 81 17.19 1.62 -9.53
CA THR A 81 17.76 2.97 -9.48
C THR A 81 19.26 2.95 -9.24
N THR A 82 19.76 2.18 -8.27
CA THR A 82 21.21 2.00 -8.03
C THR A 82 21.93 1.56 -9.30
N THR A 83 21.37 0.59 -10.02
CA THR A 83 21.95 0.12 -11.28
C THR A 83 21.97 1.21 -12.36
N GLN A 84 20.94 2.04 -12.43
CA GLN A 84 20.87 3.14 -13.39
C GLN A 84 21.83 4.27 -13.05
N ILE A 85 21.91 4.66 -11.77
CA ILE A 85 22.84 5.68 -11.28
C ILE A 85 24.29 5.22 -11.44
N LEU A 86 24.59 3.95 -11.20
CA LEU A 86 25.91 3.39 -11.46
C LEU A 86 26.29 3.50 -12.95
N LYS A 87 25.38 3.13 -13.85
CA LYS A 87 25.62 3.32 -15.29
C LYS A 87 25.82 4.79 -15.65
N LEU A 88 25.07 5.69 -15.02
CA LEU A 88 25.18 7.12 -15.23
C LEU A 88 26.52 7.67 -14.72
N SER A 89 27.02 7.22 -13.56
CA SER A 89 28.31 7.69 -13.01
C SER A 89 29.51 7.32 -13.89
N HIS A 90 29.38 6.27 -14.71
CA HIS A 90 30.37 5.88 -15.71
C HIS A 90 30.11 6.46 -17.11
N SER A 91 29.09 7.29 -17.29
CA SER A 91 28.78 7.91 -18.58
C SER A 91 29.79 8.99 -18.95
N HIS A 92 30.03 9.15 -20.25
CA HIS A 92 30.94 10.17 -20.77
C HIS A 92 30.26 11.55 -20.73
N GLY A 93 31.05 12.59 -20.47
CA GLY A 93 30.57 13.98 -20.51
C GLY A 93 30.11 14.55 -19.15
N LEU A 94 30.25 13.79 -18.06
CA LEU A 94 30.02 14.29 -16.70
C LEU A 94 31.24 15.03 -16.16
N SER A 95 30.98 16.07 -15.36
CA SER A 95 32.05 16.73 -14.59
C SER A 95 32.48 15.87 -13.41
N SER A 96 33.69 16.10 -12.87
CA SER A 96 34.15 15.42 -11.66
C SER A 96 33.22 15.63 -10.46
N ARG A 97 32.61 16.82 -10.38
CA ARG A 97 31.64 17.16 -9.35
C ARG A 97 30.36 16.31 -9.47
N ASP A 98 29.86 16.12 -10.69
CA ASP A 98 28.65 15.32 -10.91
C ASP A 98 28.91 13.84 -10.62
N VAL A 99 30.07 13.32 -11.02
CA VAL A 99 30.48 11.94 -10.69
C VAL A 99 30.56 11.76 -9.17
N SER A 100 31.13 12.74 -8.44
CA SER A 100 31.17 12.69 -6.97
C SER A 100 29.75 12.63 -6.38
N ALA A 101 28.84 13.50 -6.83
CA ALA A 101 27.46 13.52 -6.33
C ALA A 101 26.70 12.21 -6.63
N LEU A 102 26.98 11.58 -7.78
CA LEU A 102 26.41 10.27 -8.10
C LEU A 102 26.96 9.16 -7.22
N ASN A 103 28.24 9.22 -6.83
CA ASN A 103 28.82 8.26 -5.89
C ASN A 103 28.22 8.42 -4.49
N ASP A 104 28.03 9.65 -4.01
CA ASP A 104 27.34 9.92 -2.74
C ASP A 104 25.90 9.36 -2.79
N CYS A 105 25.21 9.54 -3.93
CA CYS A 105 23.88 8.95 -4.14
C CYS A 105 23.90 7.41 -4.13
N LEU A 106 24.94 6.77 -4.67
CA LEU A 106 25.07 5.31 -4.65
C LEU A 106 25.25 4.76 -3.24
N GLU A 107 25.95 5.47 -2.36
CA GLU A 107 26.11 5.12 -0.95
C GLU A 107 24.75 5.14 -0.24
N GLU A 108 24.01 6.24 -0.33
CA GLU A 108 22.66 6.37 0.27
C GLU A 108 21.66 5.32 -0.27
N LEU A 109 21.75 5.00 -1.56
CA LEU A 109 20.91 3.96 -2.17
C LEU A 109 21.31 2.57 -1.68
N SER A 110 22.60 2.30 -1.44
CA SER A 110 23.07 1.04 -0.87
C SER A 110 22.53 0.84 0.54
N ASP A 111 22.64 1.86 1.38
CA ASP A 111 22.11 1.84 2.75
C ASP A 111 20.58 1.64 2.77
N SER A 112 19.89 2.24 1.80
CA SER A 112 18.45 2.05 1.60
C SER A 112 18.10 0.60 1.22
N VAL A 113 18.93 -0.08 0.40
CA VAL A 113 18.74 -1.49 0.05
C VAL A 113 18.81 -2.37 1.30
N ASP A 114 19.83 -2.16 2.13
CA ASP A 114 20.06 -2.97 3.32
C ASP A 114 18.95 -2.74 4.35
N SER A 115 18.56 -1.48 4.56
CA SER A 115 17.46 -1.11 5.47
C SER A 115 16.13 -1.74 5.03
N LEU A 116 15.78 -1.64 3.74
CA LEU A 116 14.54 -2.24 3.22
C LEU A 116 14.56 -3.78 3.31
N ALA A 117 15.70 -4.42 3.07
CA ALA A 117 15.85 -5.86 3.20
C ALA A 117 15.69 -6.33 4.66
N ALA A 118 16.23 -5.56 5.61
CA ALA A 118 16.03 -5.79 7.03
C ALA A 118 14.56 -5.67 7.42
N SER A 119 13.86 -4.60 7.01
CA SER A 119 12.44 -4.38 7.31
C SER A 119 11.51 -5.47 6.77
N ILE A 120 11.88 -6.17 5.69
CA ILE A 120 11.10 -7.31 5.18
C ILE A 120 11.23 -8.54 6.10
N SER A 121 12.36 -8.66 6.79
CA SER A 121 12.70 -9.82 7.62
C SER A 121 12.19 -9.69 9.06
N GLU A 122 11.67 -8.52 9.45
CA GLU A 122 11.00 -8.24 10.73
C GLU A 122 9.61 -8.93 10.86
#